data_AF-A0AAW2ZPA1-F1
#
_entry.id   AF-A0AAW2ZPA1-F1
#
_cell.length_a   1.000
_cell.length_b   1.000
_cell.length_c   1.000
_cell.angle_alpha   90.00
_cell.angle_beta   90.00
_cell.angle_gamma   90.00
#
_symmetry.space_group_name_H-M   'P 1'
#
loop_
_entity.id
_entity.type
_entity.pdbx_description
1 polymer ?
#
loop_
_entity_poly.entity_id
_entity_poly.type
_entity_poly.pdbx_seq_one_letter_code
_entity_poly.pdbx_strand_id
1 'polypeptide(L)'
;MPNIEQEARLLEEQFDYDAVDPEQIRIQEKIMSMDYSDANIFVLATLYVKSRDQKMTEKGFDLLRNLLQQHSSTSFDSFENNSRHYKRDVMYLMAVGHYHLAEYPEARRWLERLLQFDPSNYQAPKFLYLIDKKIKDDGKKGLTIIASSAAVVGGIAAVGGVILLGLLSRR
;
A
#
# COMPACT_ATOMS: atom_id res chain seq x y z
N MET A 1 12.85 1.22 21.31
CA MET A 1 12.24 1.26 19.98
C MET A 1 10.79 1.68 20.15
N PRO A 2 10.25 2.62 19.35
CA PRO A 2 8.84 3.00 19.44
C PRO A 2 7.95 1.76 19.23
N ASN A 3 6.79 1.74 19.90
CA ASN A 3 5.77 0.72 19.69
C ASN A 3 5.13 0.94 18.30
N ILE A 4 4.70 -0.12 17.60
CA ILE A 4 4.01 -0.06 16.30
C ILE A 4 2.86 0.96 16.26
N GLU A 5 2.17 1.20 17.37
CA GLU A 5 1.14 2.22 17.44
C GLU A 5 1.71 3.65 17.28
N GLN A 6 2.86 3.94 17.90
CA GLN A 6 3.53 5.23 17.72
C GLN A 6 4.05 5.36 16.29
N GLU A 7 4.63 4.31 15.73
CA GLU A 7 5.12 4.31 14.35
C GLU A 7 3.99 4.52 13.33
N ALA A 8 2.81 3.96 13.58
CA ALA A 8 1.63 4.15 12.76
C ALA A 8 1.07 5.58 12.86
N ARG A 9 1.08 6.19 14.05
CA ARG A 9 0.72 7.61 14.22
C ARG A 9 1.68 8.53 13.48
N LEU A 10 2.99 8.30 13.61
CA LEU A 10 4.01 9.06 12.89
C LEU A 10 3.87 8.90 11.37
N LEU A 11 3.48 7.71 10.90
CA LEU A 11 3.19 7.49 9.48
C LEU A 11 1.97 8.30 9.01
N GLU A 12 0.91 8.33 9.81
CA GLU A 12 -0.28 9.15 9.51
C GLU A 12 0.06 10.64 9.47
N GLU A 13 0.83 11.13 10.45
CA GLU A 13 1.33 12.52 10.46
C GLU A 13 2.23 12.82 9.26
N GLN A 14 3.09 11.87 8.87
CA GLN A 14 3.93 12.00 7.68
C GLN A 14 3.09 12.13 6.42
N PHE A 15 2.00 11.36 6.28
CA PHE A 15 1.11 11.47 5.15
C PHE A 15 0.44 12.84 5.06
N ASP A 16 0.09 13.45 6.19
CA ASP A 16 -0.48 14.80 6.24
C ASP A 16 0.55 15.88 5.93
N TYR A 17 1.79 15.71 6.39
CA TYR A 17 2.90 16.60 6.04
C TYR A 17 3.27 16.52 4.55
N ASP A 18 3.21 15.33 3.96
CA ASP A 18 3.53 15.06 2.55
C ASP A 18 2.42 15.51 1.57
N ALA A 19 1.48 16.36 2.00
CA ALA A 19 0.44 16.90 1.15
C ALA A 19 1.05 17.61 -0.07
N VAL A 20 0.56 17.25 -1.27
CA VAL A 20 1.10 17.74 -2.54
C VAL A 20 0.53 19.11 -2.87
N ASP A 21 1.41 20.06 -3.17
CA ASP A 21 1.03 21.36 -3.73
C ASP A 21 0.61 21.17 -5.20
N PRO A 22 -0.56 21.66 -5.64
CA PRO A 22 -0.97 21.63 -7.04
C PRO A 22 0.07 22.15 -8.03
N GLU A 23 0.93 23.10 -7.62
CA GLU A 23 1.99 23.61 -8.49
C GLU A 23 3.10 22.56 -8.74
N GLN A 24 3.38 21.68 -7.78
CA GLN A 24 4.31 20.56 -7.99
C GLN A 24 3.80 19.63 -9.10
N ILE A 25 2.49 19.36 -9.12
CA ILE A 25 1.85 18.56 -10.16
C ILE A 25 2.00 19.27 -11.53
N ARG A 26 1.66 20.55 -11.62
CA ARG A 26 1.79 21.33 -12.86
C ARG A 26 3.21 21.34 -13.41
N ILE A 27 4.20 21.55 -12.55
CA ILE A 27 5.61 21.54 -12.93
C ILE A 27 5.99 20.15 -13.46
N GLN A 28 5.57 19.09 -12.77
CA GLN A 28 5.91 17.73 -13.18
C GLN A 28 5.19 17.32 -14.47
N GLU A 29 3.94 17.75 -14.70
CA GLU A 29 3.23 17.55 -15.98
C GLU A 29 4.00 18.21 -17.13
N LYS A 30 4.53 19.42 -16.92
CA LYS A 30 5.38 20.10 -17.91
C LYS A 30 6.66 19.32 -18.17
N ILE A 31 7.36 18.87 -17.12
CA ILE A 31 8.57 18.03 -17.27
C ILE A 31 8.26 16.76 -18.05
N MET A 32 7.17 16.05 -17.72
CA MET A 32 6.77 14.82 -18.41
C MET A 32 6.46 15.08 -19.90
N SER A 33 5.88 16.23 -20.25
CA SER A 33 5.63 16.59 -21.65
C SER A 33 6.92 16.88 -22.44
N MET A 34 8.02 17.22 -21.75
CA MET A 34 9.32 17.50 -22.37
C MET A 34 10.20 16.25 -22.41
N ASP A 35 10.12 15.40 -21.40
CA ASP A 35 10.89 14.17 -21.25
C ASP A 35 9.99 13.03 -20.75
N TYR A 36 9.58 12.17 -21.68
CA TYR A 36 8.73 11.02 -21.40
C TYR A 36 9.59 9.80 -21.02
N SER A 37 10.00 9.77 -19.75
CA SER A 37 10.81 8.69 -19.16
C SER A 37 10.07 7.99 -18.02
N ASP A 38 10.39 6.71 -17.77
CA ASP A 38 9.78 5.91 -16.69
C ASP A 38 9.93 6.59 -15.33
N ALA A 39 11.07 7.25 -15.10
CA ALA A 39 11.32 8.03 -13.89
C ALA A 39 10.35 9.20 -13.76
N ASN A 40 10.14 9.99 -14.81
CA ASN A 40 9.23 11.13 -14.77
C ASN A 40 7.77 10.69 -14.66
N ILE A 41 7.39 9.58 -15.30
CA ILE A 41 6.05 8.99 -15.17
C ILE A 41 5.83 8.53 -13.73
N PHE A 42 6.80 7.84 -13.12
CA PHE A 42 6.70 7.39 -11.73
C PHE A 42 6.58 8.56 -10.75
N VAL A 43 7.37 9.62 -10.94
CA VAL A 43 7.28 10.83 -10.10
C VAL A 43 5.91 11.48 -10.25
N LEU A 44 5.40 11.67 -11.47
CA LEU A 44 4.08 12.26 -11.67
C LEU A 44 2.97 11.40 -11.07
N ALA A 45 3.04 10.08 -11.27
CA ALA A 45 2.06 9.15 -10.71
C ALA A 45 2.06 9.18 -9.17
N THR A 46 3.23 9.31 -8.55
CA THR A 46 3.37 9.48 -7.10
C THR A 46 2.71 10.76 -6.62
N LEU A 47 2.92 11.89 -7.32
CA LEU A 47 2.28 13.17 -6.99
C LEU A 47 0.77 13.09 -7.13
N TYR A 48 0.27 12.46 -8.20
CA TYR A 48 -1.15 12.21 -8.40
C TYR A 48 -1.77 11.37 -7.26
N VAL A 49 -1.12 10.28 -6.85
CA VAL A 49 -1.57 9.45 -5.72
C VAL A 49 -1.59 10.24 -4.40
N LYS A 50 -0.54 11.04 -4.14
CA LYS A 50 -0.43 11.84 -2.92
C LYS A 50 -1.29 13.10 -2.91
N SER A 51 -1.86 13.50 -4.06
CA SER A 51 -2.74 14.68 -4.18
C SER A 51 -4.05 14.54 -3.42
N ARG A 52 -4.46 13.30 -3.11
CA ARG A 52 -5.76 12.95 -2.50
C ARG A 52 -6.98 13.35 -3.33
N ASP A 53 -6.78 13.85 -4.55
CA ASP A 53 -7.86 14.06 -5.51
C ASP A 53 -8.19 12.72 -6.18
N GLN A 54 -9.47 12.37 -6.21
CA GLN A 54 -9.91 11.07 -6.74
C GLN A 54 -9.50 10.88 -8.19
N LYS A 55 -9.75 11.89 -9.04
CA LYS A 55 -9.49 11.79 -10.48
C LYS A 55 -7.98 11.73 -10.76
N MET A 56 -7.18 12.48 -10.03
CA MET A 56 -5.73 12.41 -10.15
C MET A 56 -5.21 11.07 -9.63
N THR A 57 -5.69 10.59 -8.49
CA THR A 57 -5.29 9.30 -7.92
C THR A 57 -5.56 8.15 -8.89
N GLU A 58 -6.72 8.13 -9.54
CA GLU A 58 -7.06 7.16 -10.59
C GLU A 58 -6.05 7.21 -11.77
N LYS A 59 -5.73 8.41 -12.27
CA LYS A 59 -4.67 8.56 -13.30
C LYS A 59 -3.32 8.06 -12.80
N GLY A 60 -2.97 8.35 -11.55
CA GLY A 60 -1.75 7.87 -10.91
C GLY A 60 -1.69 6.34 -10.90
N PHE A 61 -2.78 5.67 -10.51
CA PHE A 61 -2.89 4.22 -10.57
C PHE A 61 -2.68 3.66 -11.98
N ASP A 62 -3.26 4.30 -12.99
CA ASP A 62 -3.11 3.85 -14.37
C ASP A 62 -1.66 3.99 -14.87
N LEU A 63 -1.00 5.12 -14.56
CA LEU A 63 0.42 5.31 -14.86
C LEU A 63 1.30 4.25 -14.18
N LEU A 64 1.09 3.99 -12.88
CA LEU A 64 1.84 2.97 -12.14
C LEU A 64 1.62 1.56 -12.70
N ARG A 65 0.37 1.21 -13.03
CA ARG A 65 0.03 -0.09 -13.65
C ARG A 65 0.69 -0.26 -15.01
N ASN A 66 0.69 0.78 -15.84
CA ASN A 66 1.30 0.74 -17.16
C ASN A 66 2.81 0.54 -17.05
N LEU A 67 3.47 1.26 -16.14
CA LEU A 67 4.90 1.06 -15.88
C LEU A 67 5.20 -0.37 -15.40
N LEU A 68 4.38 -0.94 -14.51
CA LEU A 68 4.55 -2.33 -14.07
C LEU A 68 4.45 -3.34 -15.23
N GLN A 69 3.48 -3.16 -16.12
CA GLN A 69 3.28 -4.05 -17.27
C GLN A 69 4.48 -3.99 -18.23
N GLN A 70 4.99 -2.80 -18.52
CA GLN A 70 6.14 -2.61 -19.41
C GLN A 70 7.39 -3.34 -18.89
N HIS A 71 7.71 -3.21 -17.60
CA HIS A 71 8.89 -3.85 -17.00
C HIS A 71 8.70 -5.32 -16.63
N SER A 72 7.47 -5.85 -16.66
CA SER A 72 7.23 -7.27 -16.41
C SER A 72 7.73 -8.19 -17.54
N SER A 73 8.06 -7.63 -18.71
CA SER A 73 8.46 -8.36 -19.92
C SER A 73 9.98 -8.37 -20.17
N THR A 74 10.77 -7.61 -19.42
CA THR A 74 12.21 -7.41 -19.66
C THR A 74 13.06 -8.16 -18.64
N SER A 75 13.47 -9.38 -18.99
CA SER A 75 14.32 -10.24 -18.17
C SER A 75 15.82 -10.00 -18.45
N PHE A 76 16.49 -9.30 -17.54
CA PHE A 76 17.96 -9.28 -17.41
C PHE A 76 18.32 -9.06 -15.93
N ASP A 77 19.22 -9.87 -15.37
CA ASP A 77 19.40 -10.02 -13.90
C ASP A 77 19.68 -8.72 -13.11
N SER A 78 20.32 -7.71 -13.72
CA SER A 78 20.52 -6.39 -13.10
C SER A 78 19.25 -5.52 -13.07
N PHE A 79 18.35 -5.72 -14.04
CA PHE A 79 16.99 -5.15 -14.01
C PHE A 79 16.08 -5.89 -13.04
N GLU A 80 16.36 -7.14 -12.68
CA GLU A 80 15.49 -7.90 -11.79
C GLU A 80 15.45 -7.30 -10.37
N ASN A 81 16.59 -6.84 -9.85
CA ASN A 81 16.62 -6.14 -8.56
C ASN A 81 15.95 -4.77 -8.62
N ASN A 82 16.23 -3.96 -9.65
CA ASN A 82 15.56 -2.66 -9.84
C ASN A 82 14.05 -2.82 -10.05
N SER A 83 13.61 -3.84 -10.80
CA SER A 83 12.20 -4.13 -11.02
C SER A 83 11.50 -4.69 -9.78
N ARG A 84 12.23 -5.41 -8.89
CA ARG A 84 11.70 -5.81 -7.57
C ARG A 84 11.50 -4.60 -6.66
N HIS A 85 12.45 -3.68 -6.59
CA HIS A 85 12.27 -2.41 -5.88
C HIS A 85 11.09 -1.63 -6.45
N TYR A 86 10.99 -1.55 -7.76
CA TYR A 86 9.90 -0.86 -8.45
C TYR A 86 8.52 -1.48 -8.15
N LYS A 87 8.38 -2.82 -8.21
CA LYS A 87 7.15 -3.54 -7.85
C LYS A 87 6.74 -3.28 -6.40
N ARG A 88 7.70 -3.31 -5.48
CA ARG A 88 7.49 -3.03 -4.06
C ARG A 88 6.95 -1.62 -3.85
N ASP A 89 7.58 -0.64 -4.48
CA ASP A 89 7.23 0.77 -4.33
C ASP A 89 5.85 1.07 -4.97
N VAL A 90 5.53 0.46 -6.12
CA VAL A 90 4.20 0.57 -6.73
C VAL A 90 3.12 -0.05 -5.82
N MET A 91 3.32 -1.26 -5.29
CA MET A 91 2.32 -1.86 -4.38
C MET A 91 2.08 -0.99 -3.15
N TYR A 92 3.14 -0.39 -2.61
CA TYR A 92 3.02 0.56 -1.50
C TYR A 92 2.23 1.81 -1.90
N LEU A 93 2.53 2.41 -3.06
CA LEU A 93 1.79 3.59 -3.57
C LEU A 93 0.33 3.28 -3.88
N MET A 94 0.02 2.10 -4.39
CA MET A 94 -1.38 1.66 -4.55
C MET A 94 -2.10 1.66 -3.20
N ALA A 95 -1.47 1.13 -2.15
CA ALA A 95 -2.05 1.16 -0.80
C ALA A 95 -2.23 2.59 -0.26
N VAL A 96 -1.27 3.49 -0.51
CA VAL A 96 -1.36 4.91 -0.13
C VAL A 96 -2.54 5.60 -0.80
N GLY A 97 -2.72 5.41 -2.11
CA GLY A 97 -3.85 6.03 -2.82
C GLY A 97 -5.19 5.55 -2.32
N HIS A 98 -5.37 4.24 -2.17
CA HIS A 98 -6.61 3.68 -1.63
C HIS A 98 -6.86 4.14 -0.18
N TYR A 99 -5.81 4.26 0.64
CA TYR A 99 -5.93 4.82 1.99
C TYR A 99 -6.44 6.27 1.97
N HIS A 100 -5.91 7.12 1.08
CA HIS A 100 -6.34 8.51 0.95
C HIS A 100 -7.78 8.66 0.45
N LEU A 101 -8.26 7.71 -0.36
CA LEU A 101 -9.64 7.64 -0.81
C LEU A 101 -10.59 6.98 0.21
N ALA A 102 -10.10 6.66 1.41
CA ALA A 102 -10.82 5.90 2.45
C ALA A 102 -11.30 4.50 1.98
N GLU A 103 -10.66 3.94 0.95
CA GLU A 103 -10.86 2.58 0.44
C GLU A 103 -9.95 1.60 1.21
N TYR A 104 -10.14 1.55 2.53
CA TYR A 104 -9.26 0.79 3.43
C TYR A 104 -9.16 -0.72 3.12
N PRO A 105 -10.24 -1.43 2.72
CA PRO A 105 -10.13 -2.84 2.34
C PRO A 105 -9.20 -3.07 1.13
N GLU A 106 -9.28 -2.20 0.13
CA GLU A 106 -8.40 -2.21 -1.05
C GLU A 106 -6.96 -1.88 -0.66
N ALA A 107 -6.75 -0.86 0.17
CA ALA A 107 -5.43 -0.51 0.70
C ALA A 107 -4.79 -1.70 1.44
N ARG A 108 -5.59 -2.39 2.29
CA ARG A 108 -5.18 -3.60 3.01
C ARG A 108 -4.72 -4.70 2.05
N ARG A 109 -5.51 -4.99 1.01
CA ARG A 109 -5.18 -6.03 0.00
C ARG A 109 -3.84 -5.74 -0.69
N TRP A 110 -3.54 -4.48 -0.98
CA TRP A 110 -2.25 -4.11 -1.58
C TRP A 110 -1.08 -4.32 -0.63
N LEU A 111 -1.23 -4.00 0.66
CA LEU A 111 -0.19 -4.27 1.65
C LEU A 111 0.02 -5.77 1.90
N GLU A 112 -1.05 -6.57 1.88
CA GLU A 112 -0.92 -8.02 1.98
C GLU A 112 -0.16 -8.60 0.77
N ARG A 113 -0.45 -8.12 -0.44
CA ARG A 113 0.33 -8.49 -1.64
C ARG A 113 1.80 -8.06 -1.52
N LEU A 114 2.04 -6.86 -1.01
CA LEU A 114 3.38 -6.35 -0.75
C LEU A 114 4.16 -7.26 0.21
N LEU A 115 3.54 -7.68 1.31
CA LEU A 115 4.16 -8.58 2.29
C LEU A 115 4.33 -10.02 1.76
N GLN A 116 3.45 -10.49 0.87
CA GLN A 116 3.66 -11.76 0.17
C GLN A 116 4.85 -11.69 -0.80
N PHE A 117 5.05 -10.53 -1.43
CA PHE A 117 6.13 -10.30 -2.40
C PHE A 117 7.48 -10.00 -1.74
N ASP A 118 7.49 -9.16 -0.70
CA ASP A 118 8.65 -8.79 0.12
C ASP A 118 8.30 -8.93 1.61
N PRO A 119 8.43 -10.14 2.17
CA PRO A 119 8.14 -10.40 3.59
C PRO A 119 9.02 -9.60 4.56
N SER A 120 10.16 -9.08 4.09
CA SER A 120 11.10 -8.30 4.89
C SER A 120 10.81 -6.79 4.89
N ASN A 121 9.73 -6.36 4.23
CA ASN A 121 9.37 -4.96 4.12
C ASN A 121 9.03 -4.36 5.50
N TYR A 122 9.89 -3.46 5.99
CA TYR A 122 9.73 -2.82 7.29
C TYR A 122 8.68 -1.71 7.32
N GLN A 123 8.20 -1.23 6.16
CA GLN A 123 7.22 -0.15 6.09
C GLN A 123 5.78 -0.67 6.13
N ALA A 124 5.52 -1.83 5.51
CA ALA A 124 4.19 -2.39 5.37
C ALA A 124 3.48 -2.73 6.70
N PRO A 125 4.14 -3.30 7.74
CA PRO A 125 3.46 -3.68 8.98
C PRO A 125 2.83 -2.51 9.73
N LYS A 126 3.53 -1.38 9.87
CA LYS A 126 2.99 -0.17 10.54
C LYS A 126 1.85 0.46 9.74
N PHE A 127 1.92 0.40 8.40
CA PHE A 127 0.83 0.91 7.56
C PHE A 127 -0.40 0.00 7.61
N LEU A 128 -0.18 -1.31 7.65
CA LEU A 128 -1.25 -2.29 7.81
C LEU A 128 -1.96 -2.13 9.16
N TYR A 129 -1.20 -1.87 10.23
CA TYR A 129 -1.76 -1.54 11.55
C TYR A 129 -2.63 -0.28 11.49
N LEU A 130 -2.16 0.78 10.81
CA LEU A 130 -2.94 2.01 10.62
C LEU A 130 -4.26 1.73 9.87
N ILE A 131 -4.22 0.95 8.80
CA ILE A 131 -5.41 0.56 8.03
C ILE A 131 -6.38 -0.28 8.86
N ASP A 132 -5.89 -1.27 9.59
CA ASP A 132 -6.73 -2.11 10.45
C ASP A 132 -7.41 -1.28 11.56
N LYS A 133 -6.72 -0.24 12.06
CA LYS A 133 -7.31 0.74 12.98
C LYS A 133 -8.44 1.53 12.30
N LYS A 134 -8.21 2.09 11.10
CA LYS A 134 -9.25 2.82 10.33
C LYS A 134 -10.48 1.95 10.04
N ILE A 135 -10.27 0.69 9.64
CA ILE A 135 -11.38 -0.25 9.40
C ILE A 135 -12.19 -0.50 10.68
N LYS A 136 -11.52 -0.65 11.83
CA LYS A 136 -12.20 -0.84 13.13
C LYS A 136 -12.96 0.42 13.55
N ASP A 137 -12.35 1.59 13.38
CA ASP A 137 -12.96 2.88 13.71
C ASP A 137 -14.19 3.18 12.82
N ASP A 138 -14.12 2.77 11.54
CA ASP A 138 -15.23 2.83 10.57
C ASP A 138 -16.29 1.73 10.77
N GLY A 139 -16.05 0.80 11.71
CA GLY A 139 -16.82 -0.41 12.03
C GLY A 139 -18.28 -0.21 12.49
N LYS A 140 -18.89 0.95 12.25
CA LYS A 140 -20.37 1.08 12.20
C LYS A 140 -20.98 0.46 10.93
N LYS A 141 -20.18 -0.05 9.98
CA LYS A 141 -20.68 -0.85 8.84
C LYS A 141 -19.81 -2.10 8.69
N GLY A 142 -20.35 -3.23 9.16
CA GLY A 142 -19.62 -4.48 9.33
C GLY A 142 -18.99 -5.02 8.06
N LEU A 143 -17.72 -5.43 8.16
CA LEU A 143 -17.08 -6.34 7.22
C LEU A 143 -16.04 -7.20 7.95
N THR A 144 -16.05 -8.48 7.61
CA THR A 144 -15.19 -9.55 8.13
C THR A 144 -13.71 -9.17 8.12
N ILE A 145 -13.11 -8.99 9.30
CA ILE A 145 -11.66 -8.91 9.46
C ILE A 145 -11.10 -10.29 9.11
N ILE A 146 -10.51 -10.44 7.93
CA ILE A 146 -9.69 -11.62 7.62
C ILE A 146 -8.42 -11.47 8.45
N ALA A 147 -8.26 -12.32 9.46
CA ALA A 147 -7.09 -12.36 10.34
C ALA A 147 -5.91 -12.99 9.60
N SER A 148 -5.20 -12.21 8.78
CA SER A 148 -4.07 -12.70 7.96
C SER A 148 -2.72 -12.10 8.32
N SER A 149 -2.62 -11.11 9.21
CA SER A 149 -1.37 -10.39 9.45
C SER A 149 -0.87 -10.31 10.90
N ALA A 150 -1.65 -10.74 11.90
CA ALA A 150 -1.29 -10.58 13.31
C ALA A 150 -0.22 -11.58 13.82
N ALA A 151 0.34 -12.46 12.98
CA ALA A 151 1.25 -13.51 13.44
C ALA A 151 2.75 -13.13 13.42
N VAL A 152 3.17 -12.01 12.82
CA VAL A 152 4.60 -11.79 12.50
C VAL A 152 5.29 -10.71 13.33
N VAL A 153 4.57 -9.83 14.04
CA VAL A 153 5.21 -8.79 14.85
C VAL A 153 4.92 -8.99 16.33
N GLY A 154 5.67 -9.91 16.93
CA GLY A 154 5.70 -10.10 18.38
C GLY A 154 5.93 -11.56 18.69
N GLY A 155 7.14 -11.91 19.06
CA GLY A 155 7.43 -13.21 19.64
C GLY A 155 6.63 -13.42 20.92
N ILE A 156 5.40 -13.90 20.80
CA ILE A 156 4.66 -14.71 21.76
C ILE A 156 3.79 -15.65 20.93
N ALA A 157 4.14 -16.94 20.96
CA ALA A 157 3.26 -17.99 20.48
C ALA A 157 2.01 -18.03 21.37
N ALA A 158 0.88 -17.53 20.87
CA ALA A 158 -0.44 -17.88 21.40
C ALA A 158 -1.03 -18.97 20.50
N VAL A 159 -0.73 -20.21 20.85
CA VAL A 159 -1.58 -21.34 20.51
C VAL A 159 -2.95 -21.08 21.15
N GLY A 160 -4.02 -21.03 20.36
CA GLY A 160 -5.39 -21.11 20.88
C GLY A 160 -6.35 -20.14 20.21
N GLY A 161 -7.15 -20.65 19.27
CA GLY A 161 -8.26 -19.86 18.72
C GLY A 161 -9.01 -20.42 17.51
N VAL A 162 -8.74 -21.64 17.03
CA VAL A 162 -9.63 -22.33 16.07
C VAL A 162 -9.83 -23.79 16.48
N ILE A 163 -10.58 -23.98 17.56
CA ILE A 163 -11.44 -25.15 17.79
C ILE A 163 -12.64 -24.53 18.52
N LEU A 164 -13.88 -24.49 18.04
CA LEU A 164 -14.76 -25.59 17.63
C LEU A 164 -16.07 -24.89 17.18
N LEU A 165 -16.55 -25.06 15.95
CA LEU A 165 -18.00 -25.14 15.68
C LEU A 165 -18.28 -25.58 14.24
N GLY A 166 -18.87 -26.78 14.12
CA GLY A 166 -19.78 -27.11 13.02
C GLY A 166 -19.19 -27.91 11.86
N LEU A 167 -19.12 -29.24 12.03
CA LEU A 167 -19.29 -30.34 11.05
C LEU A 167 -18.46 -31.52 11.59
N LEU A 168 -19.01 -32.55 12.26
CA LEU A 168 -20.22 -33.30 11.99
C LEU A 168 -20.76 -33.87 13.30
N SER A 169 -21.94 -33.43 13.70
CA SER A 169 -22.80 -34.17 14.61
C SER A 169 -23.46 -35.32 13.86
N ARG A 170 -23.37 -36.52 14.45
CA ARG A 170 -24.35 -37.61 14.42
C ARG A 170 -24.86 -38.06 13.04
N ARG A 171 -24.46 -39.26 12.63
CA ARG A 171 -25.20 -40.50 12.93
C ARG A 171 -24.34 -41.72 12.65
#